data_AF-A0A0B1S3C8-F1
#
_entry.id   AF-A0A0B1S3C8-F1
#
_cell.length_a   1.000
_cell.length_b   1.000
_cell.length_c   1.000
_cell.angle_alpha   90.00
_cell.angle_beta   90.00
_cell.angle_gamma   90.00
#
_symmetry.space_group_name_H-M   'P 1'
#
loop_
_entity.id
_entity.type
_entity.pdbx_description
1 polymer ?
#
loop_
_entity_poly.entity_id
_entity_poly.type
_entity_poly.pdbx_seq_one_letter_code
_entity_poly.pdbx_strand_id
1 'polypeptide(L)' 'FCLFYVQDRLGKYRMSRVRTKTVKKASRLIIEKYYTKITHDFHTNKRICDEVAIIGSKQLRNKIAG' A
#
# COMPACT_ATOMS: atom_id res chain seq x y z
N PHE A 1 3.58 -1.78 2.90
CA PHE A 1 3.47 -0.33 3.24
C PHE A 1 4.79 0.40 3.52
N CYS A 2 5.49 0.21 4.66
CA CYS A 2 6.63 1.06 5.04
C CYS A 2 7.85 0.99 4.08
N LEU A 3 8.19 -0.21 3.58
CA LEU A 3 9.25 -0.42 2.58
C LEU A 3 9.00 0.33 1.25
N PHE A 4 7.72 0.58 0.92
CA PHE A 4 7.33 1.23 -0.33
C PHE A 4 7.69 2.72 -0.35
N TYR A 5 7.64 3.40 0.81
CA TYR A 5 7.97 4.82 0.93
C TYR A 5 9.46 5.10 0.60
N VAL A 6 10.34 4.16 0.95
CA VAL A 6 11.79 4.26 0.64
C VAL A 6 12.07 3.98 -0.83
N GLN A 7 11.27 3.13 -1.48
CA GLN A 7 11.47 2.70 -2.87
C GLN A 7 11.02 3.71 -3.94
N ASP A 8 10.08 4.61 -3.67
CA ASP A 8 9.72 5.67 -4.63
C ASP A 8 10.73 6.83 -4.68
N ARG A 9 11.56 7.02 -3.64
CA ARG A 9 12.65 8.02 -3.67
C ARG A 9 13.91 7.54 -4.39
N LEU A 10 14.11 6.23 -4.50
CA LEU A 10 15.25 5.62 -5.16
C LEU A 10 14.72 4.90 -6.39
N GLY A 11 14.78 5.53 -7.57
CA GLY A 11 14.31 4.99 -8.85
C GLY A 11 15.03 3.69 -9.27
N LYS A 12 14.79 2.58 -8.58
CA LYS A 12 15.53 1.32 -8.72
C LYS A 12 14.69 0.30 -9.49
N TYR A 13 15.10 0.09 -10.73
CA TYR A 13 14.60 -0.88 -11.70
C TYR A 13 14.87 -2.34 -11.24
N ARG A 14 13.80 -3.13 -11.03
CA ARG A 14 13.72 -4.57 -11.32
C ARG A 14 12.33 -4.85 -11.91
N MET A 15 12.27 -5.01 -13.22
CA MET A 15 11.02 -5.08 -14.00
C MET A 15 10.39 -6.47 -13.99
N SER A 16 9.79 -6.87 -12.87
CA SER A 16 9.00 -8.12 -12.85
C SER A 16 7.63 -7.98 -12.19
N ARG A 17 7.32 -6.83 -11.56
CA ARG A 17 5.98 -6.57 -10.99
C ARG A 17 5.80 -5.10 -10.58
N VAL A 18 5.89 -4.17 -11.53
CA VAL A 18 5.70 -2.73 -11.25
C VAL A 18 4.25 -2.45 -10.83
N ARG A 19 4.05 -1.62 -9.79
CA ARG A 19 2.73 -1.19 -9.30
C ARG A 19 2.38 0.13 -9.96
N THR A 20 1.11 0.31 -10.32
CA THR A 20 0.63 1.53 -10.96
C THR A 20 0.68 2.71 -10.00
N LYS A 21 0.84 3.93 -10.55
CA LYS A 21 0.88 5.18 -9.77
C LYS A 21 -0.30 5.35 -8.80
N THR A 22 -1.47 4.82 -9.16
CA THR A 22 -2.69 4.85 -8.33
C THR A 22 -2.54 4.05 -7.04
N VAL A 23 -1.98 2.84 -7.12
CA VAL A 23 -1.70 1.99 -5.96
C VAL A 23 -0.69 2.68 -5.05
N LYS A 24 0.40 3.19 -5.62
CA LYS A 24 1.46 3.89 -4.87
C LYS A 24 0.92 5.14 -4.14
N LYS A 25 0.11 5.94 -4.83
CA LYS A 25 -0.51 7.15 -4.27
C LYS A 25 -1.49 6.82 -3.14
N ALA A 26 -2.36 5.82 -3.33
CA ALA A 26 -3.30 5.39 -2.31
C ALA A 26 -2.56 4.86 -1.07
N SER A 27 -1.53 4.03 -1.27
CA SER A 27 -0.75 3.50 -0.16
C SER A 27 -0.06 4.60 0.64
N ARG A 28 0.47 5.62 -0.03
CA ARG A 28 1.10 6.78 0.63
C ARG A 28 0.11 7.55 1.53
N LEU A 29 -1.09 7.84 1.02
CA LEU A 29 -2.13 8.54 1.78
C LEU A 29 -2.56 7.78 3.04
N ILE A 30 -2.62 6.45 2.97
CA ILE A 30 -3.00 5.60 4.10
C ILE A 30 -1.90 5.63 5.18
N ILE A 31 -0.62 5.53 4.80
CA ILE A 31 0.51 5.63 5.74
C ILE A 31 0.51 7.00 6.42
N GLU A 32 0.37 8.07 5.65
CA GLU A 32 0.44 9.45 6.18
C GLU A 32 -0.67 9.73 7.20
N LYS A 33 -1.87 9.18 7.03
CA LYS A 33 -3.02 9.43 7.91
C LYS A 33 -3.16 8.44 9.07
N TYR A 34 -2.71 7.20 8.91
CA TYR A 34 -3.00 6.10 9.84
C TYR A 34 -1.76 5.34 10.31
N TYR A 35 -0.62 6.03 10.41
CA TYR A 35 0.66 5.44 10.79
C TYR A 35 0.61 4.58 12.06
N THR A 36 -0.15 5.02 13.08
CA THR A 36 -0.27 4.32 14.37
C THR A 36 -1.04 3.00 14.32
N LYS A 37 -1.88 2.80 13.30
CA LYS A 37 -2.72 1.59 13.16
C LYS A 37 -2.10 0.54 12.26
N ILE A 38 -1.10 0.91 11.45
CA ILE A 38 -0.52 0.04 10.43
C ILE A 38 0.61 -0.80 11.02
N THR A 39 0.52 -2.11 10.81
CA THR A 39 1.51 -3.10 11.30
C THR A 39 2.33 -3.65 10.13
N HIS A 40 3.39 -4.40 10.40
CA HIS A 40 4.15 -5.10 9.34
C HIS A 40 3.44 -6.36 8.81
N ASP A 41 2.37 -6.82 9.46
CA ASP A 41 1.60 -7.99 9.05
C ASP A 41 0.61 -7.67 7.91
N PHE A 42 0.49 -8.59 6.95
CA PHE A 42 -0.34 -8.42 5.77
C PHE A 42 -1.84 -8.61 6.06
N HIS A 43 -2.19 -9.54 6.95
CA HIS A 43 -3.58 -9.93 7.18
C HIS A 43 -4.33 -8.84 7.95
N THR A 44 -3.67 -8.23 8.93
CA THR A 44 -4.14 -7.06 9.67
C THR A 44 -4.28 -5.84 8.77
N ASN A 45 -3.24 -5.50 8.00
CA ASN A 45 -3.27 -4.35 7.08
C ASN A 45 -4.36 -4.43 6.02
N LYS A 46 -4.66 -5.64 5.54
CA LYS A 46 -5.74 -5.87 4.57
C LYS A 46 -7.11 -5.50 5.16
N ARG A 47 -7.39 -5.85 6.42
CA ARG A 47 -8.64 -5.49 7.11
C ARG A 47 -8.72 -4.00 7.35
N ILE A 48 -7.61 -3.39 7.77
CA ILE A 48 -7.53 -1.94 7.98
C ILE A 48 -7.78 -1.18 6.67
N CYS A 49 -7.26 -1.66 5.53
CA CYS A 49 -7.54 -1.06 4.23
C CYS A 49 -9.01 -1.15 3.82
N ASP A 50 -9.73 -2.20 4.23
CA ASP A 50 -11.18 -2.33 4.00
C ASP A 50 -11.98 -1.33 4.86
N GLU A 51 -11.53 -1.07 6.09
CA GLU A 51 -12.19 -0.11 6.99
C GLU A 51 -11.90 1.34 6.62
N VAL A 52 -10.67 1.62 6.18
CA VAL A 52 -10.19 2.99 5.93
C VAL A 52 -10.63 3.53 4.56
N ALA A 53 -10.79 2.67 3.56
CA ALA A 53 -11.06 3.09 2.19
C ALA A 53 -12.09 2.20 1.49
N ILE A 54 -12.98 2.84 0.73
CA ILE A 54 -13.94 2.15 -0.13
C ILE A 54 -13.18 1.63 -1.36
N ILE A 55 -12.69 0.39 -1.29
CA ILE A 55 -11.96 -0.27 -2.38
C ILE A 55 -12.88 -1.30 -3.05
N GLY A 56 -13.29 -1.01 -4.29
CA GLY A 56 -14.26 -1.84 -5.00
C GLY A 56 -13.76 -3.20 -5.51
N SER A 57 -12.46 -3.51 -5.45
CA SER A 57 -11.96 -4.82 -5.92
C SER A 57 -10.92 -5.48 -5.01
N LYS A 58 -11.08 -6.81 -4.85
CA LYS A 58 -10.20 -7.68 -4.05
C LYS A 58 -8.74 -7.58 -4.47
N GLN A 59 -8.46 -7.52 -5.77
CA GLN A 59 -7.08 -7.44 -6.28
C GLN A 59 -6.42 -6.09 -6.00
N LEU A 60 -7.16 -4.98 -6.08
CA LEU A 60 -6.61 -3.66 -5.79
C LEU A 60 -6.27 -3.52 -4.31
N ARG A 61 -7.16 -3.97 -3.42
CA ARG A 61 -6.88 -4.00 -1.98
C ARG A 61 -5.61 -4.79 -1.67
N ASN A 62 -5.46 -5.98 -2.24
CA ASN A 62 -4.30 -6.81 -1.98
C ASN A 62 -2.99 -6.17 -2.50
N LYS A 63 -3.05 -5.36 -3.56
CA LYS A 63 -1.91 -4.59 -4.08
C LYS A 63 -1.58 -3.36 -3.24
N ILE A 64 -2.56 -2.77 -2.56
CA ILE A 64 -2.39 -1.60 -1.68
C ILE A 64 -1.85 -2.04 -0.31
N ALA A 65 -2.33 -3.17 0.21
CA ALA A 65 -1.95 -3.71 1.51
C ALA A 65 -0.53 -4.31 1.57
N GLY A 66 0.00 -4.77 0.43
CA GLY A 66 1.36 -5.28 0.30
C GLY A 66 2.36 -4.18 -0.02
#